data_AF-K3YAB5-F1
#
_entry.id   AF-K3YAB5-F1
#
_cell.length_a   1.000
_cell.length_b   1.000
_cell.length_c   1.000
_cell.angle_alpha   90.00
_cell.angle_beta   90.00
_cell.angle_gamma   90.00
#
_symmetry.space_group_name_H-M   'P 1'
#
loop_
_entity.id
_entity.type
_entity.pdbx_description
1 polymer ?
#
loop_
_entity_poly.entity_id
_entity_poly.type
_entity_poly.pdbx_seq_one_letter_code
_entity_poly.pdbx_strand_id
1 'polypeptide(L)'
;MGSSSGGASPSVGSMTPQSPSRYEAQKRRDWNTFGQYLRNHRPPLSLAQCSGAHVLEFLRYLDQFGKTKVHGAACPFFGHPNPPAPCPCPLRQAWGSLDALVGRLRAAFEENGGRPESNPFAARAVRLYLREVREHQARARGVSYEKKKRKKPQQLPGDGSGLHGHPHQPPPPPPAGAAC
;
A
#
# COMPACT_ATOMS: atom_id res chain seq x y z
N MET A 1 -12.86 -1.67 -54.76
CA MET A 1 -11.96 -0.84 -53.94
C MET A 1 -12.71 -0.46 -52.67
N GLY A 2 -12.56 -1.27 -51.61
CA GLY A 2 -13.28 -1.11 -50.35
C GLY A 2 -12.38 -0.44 -49.30
N SER A 3 -12.89 0.63 -48.70
CA SER A 3 -12.24 1.37 -47.61
C SER A 3 -12.71 0.82 -46.26
N SER A 4 -11.79 0.59 -45.32
CA SER A 4 -12.13 0.34 -43.92
C SER A 4 -10.98 0.82 -43.03
N SER A 5 -11.21 1.96 -42.38
CA SER A 5 -10.31 2.58 -41.42
C SER A 5 -10.46 1.89 -40.05
N GLY A 6 -9.39 1.30 -39.54
CA GLY A 6 -9.33 0.74 -38.18
C GLY A 6 -8.96 1.82 -37.17
N GLY A 7 -9.93 2.27 -36.38
CA GLY A 7 -9.70 3.13 -35.21
C GLY A 7 -9.40 2.29 -33.98
N ALA A 8 -8.18 2.39 -33.45
CA ALA A 8 -7.80 1.81 -32.17
C ALA A 8 -8.09 2.82 -31.04
N SER A 9 -8.99 2.46 -30.11
CA SER A 9 -9.20 3.20 -28.87
C SER A 9 -8.34 2.62 -27.74
N PRO A 10 -7.70 3.45 -26.89
CA PRO A 10 -6.88 2.97 -25.79
C PRO A 10 -7.74 2.52 -24.61
N SER A 11 -7.46 1.32 -24.09
CA SER A 11 -8.04 0.81 -22.84
C SER A 11 -7.44 1.56 -21.65
N VAL A 12 -8.12 2.63 -21.19
CA VAL A 12 -7.86 3.22 -19.89
C VAL A 12 -8.48 2.35 -18.80
N GLY A 13 -7.65 1.60 -18.07
CA GLY A 13 -8.07 0.85 -16.90
C GLY A 13 -8.65 1.80 -15.85
N SER A 14 -9.97 1.80 -15.69
CA SER A 14 -10.68 2.64 -14.73
C SER A 14 -10.35 2.21 -13.30
N MET A 15 -9.63 3.06 -12.56
CA MET A 15 -9.63 3.01 -11.09
C MET A 15 -10.96 3.62 -10.62
N THR A 16 -12.01 2.81 -10.48
CA THR A 16 -13.26 3.30 -9.87
C THR A 16 -13.06 3.43 -8.35
N PRO A 17 -13.43 4.56 -7.74
CA PRO A 17 -13.55 4.63 -6.29
C PRO A 17 -14.59 3.60 -5.85
N GLN A 18 -14.21 2.63 -5.01
CA GLN A 18 -15.14 1.61 -4.56
C GLN A 18 -16.30 2.29 -3.83
N SER A 19 -17.52 1.99 -4.30
CA SER A 19 -18.75 2.57 -3.76
C SER A 19 -18.87 2.29 -2.25
N PRO A 20 -19.42 3.22 -1.47
CA PRO A 20 -19.58 3.06 -0.02
C PRO A 20 -20.24 1.73 0.36
N SER A 21 -21.15 1.22 -0.46
CA SER A 21 -21.79 -0.10 -0.30
C SER A 21 -20.81 -1.28 -0.16
N ARG A 22 -19.70 -1.29 -0.92
CA ARG A 22 -18.70 -2.39 -0.87
C ARG A 22 -17.90 -2.36 0.44
N TYR A 23 -17.51 -1.16 0.85
CA TYR A 23 -16.84 -0.93 2.13
C TYR A 23 -17.76 -1.32 3.30
N GLU A 24 -19.01 -0.88 3.27
CA GLU A 24 -20.02 -1.18 4.29
C GLU A 24 -20.29 -2.69 4.42
N ALA A 25 -20.44 -3.40 3.29
CA ALA A 25 -20.60 -4.85 3.31
C ALA A 25 -19.39 -5.57 3.93
N GLN A 26 -18.18 -5.10 3.64
CA GLN A 26 -16.96 -5.68 4.22
C GLN A 26 -16.87 -5.38 5.72
N LYS A 27 -17.13 -4.14 6.13
CA LYS A 27 -17.16 -3.72 7.54
C LYS A 27 -18.15 -4.57 8.35
N ARG A 28 -19.35 -4.80 7.83
CA ARG A 28 -20.36 -5.67 8.47
C ARG A 28 -19.88 -7.11 8.63
N ARG A 29 -19.22 -7.69 7.62
CA ARG A 29 -18.66 -9.05 7.69
C ARG A 29 -17.56 -9.15 8.74
N ASP A 30 -16.67 -8.18 8.77
CA ASP A 30 -15.57 -8.14 9.72
C ASP A 30 -16.10 -7.98 11.14
N TRP A 31 -17.08 -7.10 11.35
CA TRP A 31 -17.75 -6.91 12.63
C TRP A 31 -18.43 -8.19 13.12
N ASN A 32 -19.20 -8.86 12.26
CA ASN A 32 -19.84 -10.12 12.60
C ASN A 32 -18.82 -11.21 12.94
N THR A 33 -17.72 -11.28 12.20
CA THR A 33 -16.63 -12.24 12.46
C THR A 33 -15.99 -11.98 13.82
N PHE A 34 -15.75 -10.71 14.16
CA PHE A 34 -15.23 -10.33 15.47
C PHE A 34 -16.22 -10.63 16.61
N GLY A 35 -17.50 -10.35 16.41
CA GLY A 35 -18.55 -10.72 17.37
C GLY A 35 -18.63 -12.24 17.59
N GLN A 36 -18.45 -13.04 16.54
CA GLN A 36 -18.35 -14.49 16.67
C GLN A 36 -17.11 -14.92 17.46
N TYR A 37 -15.97 -14.29 17.22
CA TYR A 37 -14.75 -14.53 17.98
C TYR A 37 -14.96 -14.30 19.48
N LEU A 38 -15.59 -13.18 19.89
CA LEU A 38 -15.86 -12.90 21.29
C LEU A 38 -16.80 -13.92 21.96
N ARG A 39 -17.84 -14.36 21.24
CA ARG A 39 -18.77 -15.40 21.74
C ARG A 39 -18.11 -16.77 21.88
N ASN A 40 -17.14 -17.08 21.03
CA ASN A 40 -16.42 -18.35 21.05
C ASN A 40 -15.27 -18.37 22.07
N HIS A 41 -14.89 -17.21 22.62
CA HIS A 41 -13.89 -17.11 23.66
C HIS A 41 -14.34 -17.88 24.92
N ARG A 42 -13.39 -18.43 25.70
CA ARG A 42 -13.67 -19.13 26.95
C ARG A 42 -12.90 -18.47 28.11
N PRO A 43 -13.58 -17.75 29.02
CA PRO A 43 -15.04 -17.51 29.09
C PRO A 43 -15.56 -16.59 27.98
N PRO A 44 -16.85 -16.65 27.61
CA PRO A 44 -17.42 -15.76 26.59
C PRO A 44 -17.21 -14.29 26.97
N LEU A 45 -16.77 -13.49 26.01
CA LEU A 45 -16.49 -12.08 26.22
C LEU A 45 -17.63 -11.22 25.68
N SER A 46 -18.03 -10.21 26.44
CA SER A 46 -18.83 -9.10 25.94
C SER A 46 -17.95 -8.02 25.30
N LEU A 47 -18.52 -7.19 24.44
CA LEU A 47 -17.80 -6.02 23.87
C LEU A 47 -17.31 -5.06 24.97
N ALA A 48 -18.04 -4.91 26.08
CA ALA A 48 -17.65 -4.06 27.20
C ALA A 48 -16.40 -4.58 27.94
N GLN A 49 -16.16 -5.90 27.92
CA GLN A 49 -14.98 -6.54 28.51
C GLN A 49 -13.87 -6.75 27.47
N CYS A 50 -14.12 -6.41 26.20
CA CYS A 50 -13.12 -6.49 25.16
C CYS A 50 -12.02 -5.44 25.40
N SER A 51 -10.77 -5.86 25.25
CA SER A 51 -9.60 -5.01 25.45
C SER A 51 -8.69 -5.14 24.23
N GLY A 52 -7.65 -4.30 24.17
CA GLY A 52 -6.64 -4.40 23.12
C GLY A 52 -5.97 -5.78 23.05
N ALA A 53 -5.89 -6.52 24.15
CA ALA A 53 -5.30 -7.86 24.17
C ALA A 53 -6.15 -8.86 23.35
N HIS A 54 -7.47 -8.86 23.54
CA HIS A 54 -8.39 -9.71 22.78
C HIS A 54 -8.37 -9.36 21.28
N VAL A 55 -8.22 -8.07 20.94
CA VAL A 55 -8.04 -7.64 19.55
C VAL A 55 -6.73 -8.18 18.97
N LEU A 56 -5.62 -8.12 19.71
CA LEU A 56 -4.34 -8.64 19.23
C LEU A 56 -4.38 -10.15 19.00
N GLU A 57 -5.01 -10.90 19.89
CA GLU A 57 -5.22 -12.34 19.71
C GLU A 57 -6.03 -12.63 18.44
N PHE A 58 -7.15 -11.93 18.24
CA PHE A 58 -7.94 -12.05 17.02
C PHE A 58 -7.12 -11.76 15.76
N LEU A 59 -6.32 -10.69 15.76
CA LEU A 59 -5.46 -10.34 14.61
C LEU A 59 -4.39 -11.43 14.36
N ARG A 60 -3.79 -11.99 15.40
CA ARG A 60 -2.81 -13.08 15.27
C ARG A 60 -3.43 -14.38 14.75
N TYR A 61 -4.68 -14.66 15.12
CA TYR A 61 -5.44 -15.77 14.57
C TYR A 61 -5.67 -15.58 13.07
N LEU A 62 -6.18 -14.41 12.65
CA LEU A 62 -6.40 -14.11 11.23
C LEU A 62 -5.11 -14.11 10.40
N ASP A 63 -4.00 -13.72 11.02
CA ASP A 63 -2.69 -13.70 10.39
C ASP A 63 -2.23 -15.09 9.92
N GLN A 64 -2.77 -16.19 10.46
CA GLN A 64 -2.42 -17.56 10.04
C GLN A 64 -2.99 -17.94 8.67
N PHE A 65 -4.05 -17.26 8.23
CA PHE A 65 -4.78 -17.57 6.99
C PHE A 65 -4.48 -16.59 5.86
N GLY A 66 -3.37 -15.86 5.97
CA GLY A 66 -3.00 -14.90 4.95
C GLY A 66 -2.41 -15.51 3.69
N LYS A 67 -2.22 -14.67 2.68
CA LYS A 67 -1.73 -15.07 1.34
C LYS A 67 -0.35 -14.51 1.02
N THR A 68 0.25 -13.74 1.93
CA THR A 68 1.56 -13.14 1.74
C THR A 68 2.63 -14.07 2.29
N LYS A 69 3.69 -14.35 1.53
CA LYS A 69 4.91 -14.96 2.10
C LYS A 69 5.66 -13.94 2.96
N VAL A 70 5.89 -14.26 4.24
CA VAL A 70 6.71 -13.44 5.14
C VAL A 70 7.92 -14.26 5.58
N HIS A 71 9.10 -13.83 5.17
CA HIS A 71 10.35 -14.51 5.49
C HIS A 71 10.75 -14.28 6.95
N GLY A 72 11.07 -15.37 7.67
CA GLY A 72 11.67 -15.27 9.00
C GLY A 72 13.11 -14.77 8.93
N ALA A 73 13.63 -14.21 10.02
CA ALA A 73 14.99 -13.61 10.04
C ALA A 73 16.12 -14.60 9.67
N ALA A 74 15.92 -15.89 9.97
CA ALA A 74 16.86 -16.96 9.60
C ALA A 74 16.68 -17.50 8.17
N CYS A 75 15.69 -16.99 7.42
CA CYS A 75 15.44 -17.41 6.05
C CYS A 75 16.54 -16.86 5.12
N PRO A 76 17.14 -17.66 4.23
CA PRO A 76 18.10 -17.17 3.24
C PRO A 76 17.55 -16.08 2.30
N PHE A 77 16.23 -16.02 2.16
CA PHE A 77 15.54 -15.02 1.33
C PHE A 77 15.07 -13.79 2.11
N PHE A 78 15.39 -13.68 3.41
CA PHE A 78 15.04 -12.50 4.19
C PHE A 78 15.68 -11.24 3.58
N GLY A 79 14.86 -10.25 3.25
CA GLY A 79 15.34 -9.03 2.60
C GLY A 79 15.46 -9.12 1.08
N HIS A 80 15.00 -10.21 0.45
CA HIS A 80 15.09 -10.39 -1.00
C HIS A 80 13.72 -10.13 -1.67
N PRO A 81 13.53 -9.06 -2.48
CA PRO A 81 12.23 -8.72 -3.07
C PRO A 81 11.69 -9.75 -4.06
N ASN A 82 12.58 -10.42 -4.80
CA ASN A 82 12.24 -11.45 -5.78
C ASN A 82 13.06 -12.72 -5.51
N PRO A 83 12.66 -13.56 -4.53
CA PRO A 83 13.45 -14.73 -4.16
C PRO A 83 13.51 -15.75 -5.32
N PRO A 84 14.68 -16.30 -5.63
CA PRO A 84 14.88 -17.18 -6.79
C PRO A 84 14.30 -18.60 -6.60
N ALA A 85 13.91 -18.97 -5.37
CA ALA A 85 13.35 -20.28 -5.05
C ALA A 85 12.31 -20.17 -3.91
N PRO A 86 11.40 -21.16 -3.76
CA PRO A 86 10.44 -21.19 -2.67
C PRO A 86 11.10 -21.46 -1.31
N CYS A 87 10.42 -21.11 -0.22
CA CYS A 87 10.86 -21.40 1.15
C CYS A 87 9.71 -21.86 2.05
N PRO A 88 10.04 -22.57 3.16
CA PRO A 88 9.05 -23.08 4.11
C PRO A 88 8.44 -21.98 5.01
N CYS A 89 8.79 -20.71 4.82
CA CYS A 89 8.23 -19.64 5.65
C CYS A 89 6.70 -19.58 5.52
N PRO A 90 5.98 -19.26 6.62
CA PRO A 90 4.53 -19.26 6.64
C PRO A 90 3.95 -18.18 5.72
N LEU A 91 2.72 -18.40 5.28
CA LEU A 91 1.89 -17.34 4.71
C LEU A 91 1.22 -16.57 5.84
N ARG A 92 1.27 -15.24 5.75
CA ARG A 92 0.72 -14.30 6.73
C ARG A 92 -0.17 -13.27 6.05
N GLN A 93 -0.97 -12.53 6.81
CA GLN A 93 -1.75 -11.43 6.25
C GLN A 93 -0.81 -10.31 5.85
N ALA A 94 -1.12 -9.59 4.77
CA ALA A 94 -0.37 -8.39 4.46
C ALA A 94 -0.65 -7.34 5.54
N TRP A 95 0.37 -6.59 5.96
CA TRP A 95 0.23 -5.48 6.91
C TRP A 95 -0.97 -4.59 6.57
N GLY A 96 -1.11 -4.19 5.29
CA GLY A 96 -2.17 -3.29 4.85
C GLY A 96 -3.58 -3.90 4.97
N SER A 97 -3.70 -5.22 4.87
CA SER A 97 -4.97 -5.93 5.09
C SER A 97 -5.37 -5.93 6.56
N LEU A 98 -4.42 -6.13 7.48
CA LEU A 98 -4.66 -6.05 8.92
C LEU A 98 -5.00 -4.61 9.34
N ASP A 99 -4.27 -3.62 8.83
CA ASP A 99 -4.52 -2.20 9.12
C ASP A 99 -5.90 -1.76 8.65
N ALA A 100 -6.28 -2.10 7.42
CA ALA A 100 -7.60 -1.81 6.87
C ALA A 100 -8.74 -2.52 7.64
N LEU A 101 -8.51 -3.77 8.09
CA LEU A 101 -9.46 -4.49 8.94
C LEU A 101 -9.67 -3.74 10.27
N VAL A 102 -8.59 -3.35 10.94
CA VAL A 102 -8.68 -2.61 12.21
C VAL A 102 -9.37 -1.25 12.01
N GLY A 103 -9.11 -0.56 10.89
CA GLY A 103 -9.83 0.66 10.52
C GLY A 103 -11.34 0.45 10.40
N ARG A 104 -11.77 -0.61 9.70
CA ARG A 104 -13.19 -0.97 9.58
C ARG A 104 -13.81 -1.33 10.91
N LEU A 105 -13.10 -2.07 11.77
CA LEU A 105 -13.59 -2.46 13.09
C LEU A 105 -13.72 -1.26 14.05
N ARG A 106 -12.83 -0.26 13.96
CA ARG A 106 -12.99 1.01 14.69
C ARG A 106 -14.29 1.72 14.30
N ALA A 107 -14.51 1.90 13.00
CA ALA A 107 -15.72 2.54 12.49
C ALA A 107 -16.99 1.76 12.88
N ALA A 108 -16.95 0.42 12.76
CA ALA A 108 -18.07 -0.42 13.18
C ALA A 108 -18.37 -0.26 14.68
N PHE A 109 -17.35 -0.19 15.54
CA PHE A 109 -17.52 -0.02 16.97
C PHE A 109 -18.27 1.28 17.30
N GLU A 110 -17.89 2.39 16.66
CA GLU A 110 -18.51 3.70 16.85
C GLU A 110 -19.98 3.72 16.38
N GLU A 111 -20.26 3.11 15.23
CA GLU A 111 -21.62 2.98 14.70
C GLU A 111 -22.54 2.08 15.56
N ASN A 112 -21.96 1.17 16.34
CA ASN A 112 -22.70 0.33 17.29
C ASN A 112 -22.77 0.97 18.69
N GLY A 113 -22.59 2.30 18.79
CA GLY A 113 -22.73 3.07 20.04
C GLY A 113 -21.49 3.07 20.93
N GLY A 114 -20.36 2.56 20.43
CA GLY A 114 -19.09 2.57 21.13
C GLY A 114 -18.47 3.96 21.17
N ARG A 115 -17.88 4.34 22.31
CA ARG A 115 -17.18 5.62 22.44
C ARG A 115 -15.75 5.53 21.88
N PRO A 116 -15.27 6.53 21.13
CA PRO A 116 -13.90 6.53 20.60
C PRO A 116 -12.83 6.33 21.69
N GLU A 117 -13.03 6.93 22.87
CA GLU A 117 -12.10 6.84 24.01
C GLU A 117 -11.93 5.42 24.57
N SER A 118 -13.00 4.60 24.54
CA SER A 118 -12.99 3.23 25.05
C SER A 118 -12.78 2.18 23.96
N ASN A 119 -12.49 2.62 22.72
CA ASN A 119 -12.43 1.75 21.57
C ASN A 119 -11.22 0.76 21.67
N PRO A 120 -11.45 -0.55 21.78
CA PRO A 120 -10.38 -1.53 21.96
C PRO A 120 -9.48 -1.65 20.73
N PHE A 121 -10.01 -1.36 19.54
CA PHE A 121 -9.25 -1.34 18.29
C PHE A 121 -8.35 -0.10 18.18
N ALA A 122 -8.65 0.95 18.94
CA ALA A 122 -7.81 2.14 19.10
C ALA A 122 -6.81 2.01 20.26
N ALA A 123 -6.70 0.85 20.92
CA ALA A 123 -5.74 0.67 22.00
C ALA A 123 -4.28 0.86 21.54
N ARG A 124 -3.44 1.41 22.43
CA ARG A 124 -2.01 1.65 22.15
C ARG A 124 -1.29 0.36 21.70
N ALA A 125 -1.58 -0.76 22.36
CA ALA A 125 -0.98 -2.05 22.03
C ALA A 125 -1.28 -2.49 20.59
N VAL A 126 -2.50 -2.26 20.09
CA VAL A 126 -2.89 -2.57 18.70
C VAL A 126 -2.11 -1.72 17.70
N ARG A 127 -1.95 -0.42 17.98
CA ARG A 127 -1.14 0.47 17.12
C ARG A 127 0.33 0.07 17.06
N LEU A 128 0.92 -0.30 18.19
CA LEU A 128 2.32 -0.76 18.24
C LEU A 128 2.50 -2.07 17.47
N TYR A 129 1.60 -3.03 17.66
CA TYR A 129 1.62 -4.28 16.91
C TYR A 129 1.55 -4.05 15.39
N LEU A 130 0.63 -3.21 14.90
CA LEU A 130 0.54 -2.93 13.47
C LEU A 130 1.82 -2.27 12.92
N ARG A 131 2.47 -1.40 13.71
CA ARG A 131 3.77 -0.82 13.34
C ARG A 131 4.86 -1.87 13.26
N GLU A 132 4.98 -2.74 14.25
CA GLU A 132 5.95 -3.83 14.27
C GLU A 132 5.76 -4.79 13.09
N VAL A 133 4.51 -5.16 12.79
CA VAL A 133 4.18 -6.00 11.62
C VAL A 133 4.58 -5.32 10.32
N ARG A 134 4.33 -4.01 10.19
CA ARG A 134 4.75 -3.22 9.02
C ARG A 134 6.27 -3.28 8.82
N GLU A 135 7.02 -2.99 9.87
CA GLU A 135 8.48 -2.94 9.85
C GLU A 135 9.08 -4.32 9.58
N HIS A 136 8.55 -5.36 10.24
CA HIS A 136 8.97 -6.74 10.01
C HIS A 136 8.73 -7.16 8.56
N GLN A 137 7.53 -6.94 8.01
CA GLN A 137 7.23 -7.31 6.63
C GLN A 137 8.05 -6.50 5.60
N ALA A 138 8.28 -5.21 5.85
CA ALA A 138 9.11 -4.38 4.98
C ALA A 138 10.55 -4.91 4.91
N ARG A 139 11.14 -5.23 6.07
CA ARG A 139 12.47 -5.84 6.17
C ARG A 139 12.51 -7.22 5.51
N ALA A 140 11.54 -8.08 5.82
CA ALA A 140 11.47 -9.44 5.30
C ALA A 140 11.37 -9.49 3.76
N ARG A 141 10.69 -8.53 3.15
CA ARG A 141 10.56 -8.42 1.68
C ARG A 141 11.65 -7.60 1.00
N GLY A 142 12.62 -7.05 1.75
CA GLY A 142 13.67 -6.21 1.17
C GLY A 142 13.19 -4.85 0.67
N VAL A 143 12.02 -4.40 1.10
CA VAL A 143 11.47 -3.09 0.74
C VAL A 143 11.96 -2.08 1.77
N SER A 144 13.16 -1.54 1.56
CA SER A 144 13.61 -0.36 2.31
C SER A 144 13.01 0.90 1.67
N TYR A 145 12.26 1.68 2.45
CA TYR A 145 11.63 2.92 1.99
C TYR A 145 12.67 4.01 1.61
N GLU A 146 13.93 3.84 2.02
CA GLU A 146 15.03 4.81 1.80
C GLU A 146 15.57 4.85 0.35
N LYS A 147 15.24 3.87 -0.50
CA LYS A 147 15.86 3.77 -1.85
C LYS A 147 14.96 4.18 -3.02
N LYS A 148 13.81 4.83 -2.75
CA LYS A 148 12.98 5.47 -3.80
C LYS A 148 13.44 6.88 -4.16
N LYS A 149 14.68 7.27 -3.82
CA LYS A 149 15.32 8.53 -4.25
C LYS A 149 16.38 8.34 -5.35
N ARG A 150 16.70 7.12 -5.78
CA ARG A 150 17.74 6.87 -6.79
C ARG A 150 17.27 5.96 -7.91
N LYS A 151 16.41 6.52 -8.77
CA LYS A 151 16.26 6.15 -10.19
C LYS A 151 15.46 7.25 -10.92
N LYS A 152 16.01 8.47 -10.89
CA LYS A 152 15.85 9.37 -12.04
C LYS A 152 16.93 8.94 -13.03
N PRO A 153 16.63 8.60 -14.30
CA PRO A 153 17.68 8.34 -15.28
C PRO A 153 18.52 9.62 -15.38
N GLN A 154 19.77 9.56 -14.95
CA GLN A 154 20.76 10.58 -15.33
C GLN A 154 21.00 10.37 -16.83
N GLN A 155 20.67 11.37 -17.63
CA GLN A 155 21.17 11.46 -19.00
C GLN A 155 22.70 11.46 -18.92
N LEU A 156 23.33 10.54 -19.64
CA LEU A 156 24.77 10.48 -19.84
C LEU A 156 25.22 11.74 -20.61
N PRO A 157 26.25 12.48 -20.16
CA PRO A 157 26.97 13.40 -21.03
C PRO A 157 28.01 12.58 -21.82
N GLY A 158 27.79 12.43 -23.12
CA GLY A 158 28.82 11.98 -24.05
C GLY A 158 29.62 13.20 -24.52
N ASP A 159 30.86 13.32 -24.05
CA ASP A 159 31.83 14.31 -24.50
C ASP A 159 32.76 13.66 -25.54
N GLY A 160 33.10 14.39 -26.60
CA GLY A 160 34.00 13.87 -27.65
C GLY A 160 34.15 14.73 -28.91
N SER A 161 34.78 15.91 -28.74
CA SER A 161 35.68 16.57 -29.72
C SER A 161 35.10 17.45 -30.85
N GLY A 162 35.50 18.73 -30.83
CA GLY A 162 35.44 19.65 -31.98
C GLY A 162 35.68 21.12 -31.62
N LEU A 163 36.94 21.51 -31.43
CA LEU A 163 37.42 22.88 -31.19
C LEU A 163 37.05 23.85 -32.33
N HIS A 164 36.54 25.05 -32.00
CA HIS A 164 36.95 26.38 -32.53
C HIS A 164 36.02 27.46 -31.95
N GLY A 165 36.58 28.37 -31.14
CA GLY A 165 35.86 29.56 -30.65
C GLY A 165 35.88 30.71 -31.67
N HIS A 166 34.95 31.66 -31.55
CA HIS A 166 35.05 33.11 -31.84
C HIS A 166 33.75 33.81 -31.35
N PRO A 167 33.77 35.06 -30.83
CA PRO A 167 32.65 35.65 -30.11
C PRO A 167 31.77 36.63 -30.92
N HIS A 168 30.51 36.76 -30.48
CA HIS A 168 29.56 37.89 -30.57
C HIS A 168 29.43 38.73 -31.86
N GLN A 169 28.22 38.74 -32.45
CA GLN A 169 27.70 39.89 -33.21
C GLN A 169 26.16 39.94 -33.15
N PRO A 170 25.52 41.09 -32.80
CA PRO A 170 24.08 41.28 -32.91
C PRO A 170 23.64 41.64 -34.35
N PRO A 171 22.34 41.45 -34.70
CA PRO A 171 21.85 41.59 -36.07
C PRO A 171 21.75 43.05 -36.56
N PRO A 172 21.88 43.31 -37.87
CA PRO A 172 21.73 44.64 -38.47
C PRO A 172 20.26 45.10 -38.58
N PRO A 173 20.01 46.43 -38.66
CA PRO A 173 18.66 47.04 -38.72
C PRO A 173 17.99 46.92 -40.11
N PRO A 174 16.67 47.13 -40.20
CA PRO A 174 15.90 46.88 -41.44
C PRO A 174 16.01 48.04 -42.45
N PRO A 175 16.00 47.76 -43.77
CA PRO A 175 15.76 48.80 -44.76
C PRO A 175 14.27 49.05 -45.01
N ALA A 176 13.98 50.32 -45.29
CA ALA A 176 12.68 50.95 -45.42
C ALA A 176 11.87 50.47 -46.63
N GLY A 177 10.54 50.49 -46.49
CA GLY A 177 9.60 50.10 -47.53
C GLY A 177 9.50 51.09 -48.69
N ALA A 178 9.02 50.59 -49.82
CA ALA A 178 8.40 51.39 -50.88
C ALA A 178 7.31 50.54 -51.53
N ALA A 179 6.14 51.17 -51.66
CA ALA A 179 4.94 50.66 -52.26
C ALA A 179 5.01 50.69 -53.79
N CYS A 180 4.33 49.72 -54.41
CA CYS A 180 3.40 49.93 -55.52
C CYS A 180 2.42 48.75 -55.58
#